data_AF-A0A973BVT0-F1
#
_entry.id   AF-A0A973BVT0-F1
#
_cell.length_a   1.000
_cell.length_b   1.000
_cell.length_c   1.000
_cell.angle_alpha   90.00
_cell.angle_beta   90.00
_cell.angle_gamma   90.00
#
_symmetry.space_group_name_H-M   'P 1'
#
loop_
_entity.id
_entity.type
_entity.pdbx_description
1 polymer ?
#
loop_
_entity_poly.entity_id
_entity_poly.type
_entity_poly.pdbx_seq_one_letter_code
_entity_poly.pdbx_strand_id
1 'polypeptide(L)' 'MSFEPPPPDLSKIAAALEEWERGEETPGRTLANMKTAGLPTVLAQLQEQGWTPSP' A
#
# COMPACT_ATOMS: atom_id res chain seq x y z
N MET A 1 -14.70 -21.72 -7.42
CA MET A 1 -13.71 -20.80 -8.02
C MET A 1 -12.98 -20.15 -6.87
N SER A 2 -11.69 -20.39 -6.71
CA SER A 2 -10.89 -19.70 -5.69
C SER A 2 -10.69 -18.26 -6.15
N PHE A 3 -11.22 -17.30 -5.40
CA PHE A 3 -10.92 -15.89 -5.63
C PHE A 3 -9.48 -15.66 -5.18
N GLU A 4 -8.58 -15.46 -6.13
CA GLU A 4 -7.23 -15.02 -5.84
C GLU A 4 -7.23 -13.48 -5.86
N PRO A 5 -6.93 -12.82 -4.74
CA PRO A 5 -6.87 -11.37 -4.71
C PRO A 5 -5.78 -10.89 -5.69
N PRO A 6 -6.00 -9.74 -6.36
CA PRO A 6 -4.99 -9.19 -7.26
C PRO A 6 -3.67 -8.95 -6.50
N PRO A 7 -2.53 -9.04 -7.20
CA PRO A 7 -1.24 -8.75 -6.60
C PRO A 7 -1.19 -7.29 -6.09
N PRO A 8 -0.39 -7.01 -5.05
CA PRO A 8 -0.19 -5.63 -4.59
C PRO A 8 0.36 -4.72 -5.69
N ASP A 9 -0.05 -3.46 -5.66
CA ASP A 9 0.32 -2.43 -6.64
C ASP A 9 1.04 -1.28 -5.91
N LEU A 10 2.37 -1.32 -5.92
CA LEU A 10 3.22 -0.34 -5.25
C LEU A 10 2.99 1.08 -5.77
N SER A 11 2.71 1.23 -7.08
CA SER A 11 2.44 2.53 -7.69
C SER A 11 1.15 3.15 -7.15
N LYS A 12 0.11 2.35 -6.93
CA LYS A 12 -1.14 2.83 -6.32
C LYS A 12 -0.99 3.17 -4.84
N ILE A 13 -0.15 2.43 -4.11
CA ILE A 13 0.17 2.76 -2.71
C ILE A 13 0.86 4.12 -2.65
N ALA A 14 1.88 4.34 -3.50
CA ALA A 14 2.61 5.60 -3.56
C ALA A 14 1.70 6.76 -3.98
N ALA A 15 0.90 6.59 -5.03
CA ALA A 15 -0.03 7.62 -5.51
C ALA A 15 -1.03 8.04 -4.43
N ALA A 16 -1.60 7.09 -3.68
CA ALA A 16 -2.52 7.41 -2.59
C ALA A 16 -1.84 8.26 -1.49
N LEU A 17 -0.55 8.02 -1.21
CA LEU A 17 0.21 8.83 -0.27
C LEU A 17 0.46 10.24 -0.81
N GLU A 18 0.85 10.36 -2.09
CA GLU A 18 1.08 11.65 -2.75
C GLU A 18 -0.18 12.53 -2.78
N GLU A 19 -1.35 11.95 -3.06
CA GLU A 19 -2.65 12.64 -3.03
C GLU A 19 -2.93 13.23 -1.63
N TRP A 20 -2.62 12.48 -0.57
CA TRP A 20 -2.75 12.97 0.80
C TRP A 20 -1.78 14.09 1.13
N GLU A 21 -0.51 13.97 0.72
CA GLU A 21 0.51 15.00 0.93
C GLU A 21 0.17 16.32 0.22
N ARG A 22 -0.53 16.26 -0.91
CA ARG A 22 -1.07 17.43 -1.62
C ARG A 22 -2.35 18.00 -0.99
N GLY A 23 -2.94 17.31 -0.01
CA GLY A 23 -4.20 17.68 0.62
C GLY A 23 -5.43 17.38 -0.25
N GLU A 24 -5.28 16.54 -1.28
CA GLU A 24 -6.34 16.15 -2.21
C GLU A 24 -7.26 15.09 -1.60
N GLU A 25 -6.76 14.33 -0.62
CA GLU A 25 -7.49 13.26 0.02
C GLU A 25 -7.49 13.29 1.56
N THR A 26 -8.53 12.67 2.13
CA THR A 26 -8.64 12.55 3.60
C THR A 26 -7.76 11.39 4.12
N PRO A 27 -7.29 11.44 5.38
CA PRO A 27 -6.52 10.34 5.96
C PRO A 27 -7.24 8.99 5.89
N GLY A 28 -8.55 8.98 6.15
CA GLY A 28 -9.37 7.76 6.10
C GLY A 28 -9.46 7.17 4.69
N ARG A 29 -9.64 8.01 3.66
CA ARG A 29 -9.66 7.56 2.27
C ARG A 29 -8.29 7.06 1.81
N THR A 30 -7.24 7.78 2.16
CA THR A 30 -5.85 7.42 1.85
C THR A 30 -5.52 6.02 2.38
N LEU A 31 -5.82 5.74 3.66
CA LEU A 31 -5.64 4.42 4.26
C LEU A 31 -6.45 3.33 3.55
N ALA A 32 -7.69 3.63 3.14
CA ALA A 32 -8.53 2.69 2.40
C ALA A 32 -7.95 2.38 1.00
N ASN A 33 -7.44 3.39 0.30
CA ASN A 33 -6.82 3.25 -1.01
C ASN A 33 -5.54 2.40 -0.92
N MET A 34 -4.65 2.70 0.04
CA MET A 34 -3.43 1.92 0.28
C MET A 34 -3.73 0.47 0.67
N LYS A 35 -4.75 0.23 1.51
CA LYS A 35 -5.19 -1.13 1.87
C LYS A 35 -5.69 -1.90 0.64
N THR A 36 -6.50 -1.25 -0.19
CA THR A 36 -7.03 -1.84 -1.42
C THR A 36 -5.93 -2.14 -2.43
N ALA A 37 -4.90 -1.30 -2.48
CA ALA A 37 -3.72 -1.50 -3.31
C ALA A 37 -2.74 -2.57 -2.76
N GLY A 38 -3.02 -3.17 -1.60
CA GLY A 38 -2.27 -4.30 -1.08
C GLY A 38 -1.12 -3.95 -0.13
N LEU A 39 -1.09 -2.75 0.47
CA LEU A 39 -0.06 -2.35 1.44
C LEU A 39 0.17 -3.38 2.56
N PRO A 40 -0.85 -4.00 3.18
CA PRO A 40 -0.62 -5.01 4.22
C PRO A 40 0.20 -6.21 3.75
N THR A 41 -0.04 -6.67 2.51
CA THR A 41 0.68 -7.79 1.92
C THR A 41 2.14 -7.43 1.64
N VAL A 42 2.39 -6.22 1.14
CA VAL A 42 3.75 -5.71 0.89
C VAL A 42 4.53 -5.65 2.21
N LEU A 43 3.94 -5.10 3.27
CA LEU A 43 4.59 -5.02 4.58
C LEU A 43 4.91 -6.40 5.14
N ALA A 44 4.00 -7.37 5.02
CA ALA A 44 4.25 -8.75 5.42
C ALA A 44 5.43 -9.36 4.63
N GLN A 45 5.46 -9.20 3.31
CA GLN A 45 6.55 -9.70 2.47
C GLN A 45 7.91 -9.08 2.84
N LEU A 46 7.95 -7.78 3.13
CA LEU A 46 9.17 -7.09 3.57
C LEU A 46 9.65 -7.63 4.92
N GLN A 47 8.74 -7.86 5.87
CA GLN A 47 9.07 -8.46 7.16
C GLN A 47 9.59 -9.90 7.00
N GLU A 48 8.96 -10.72 6.16
CA GLU A 48 9.40 -12.08 5.86
C GLU A 48 10.77 -12.13 5.20
N GLN A 49 11.10 -11.14 4.38
CA GLN A 49 12.40 -10.99 3.73
C GLN A 49 13.47 -10.43 4.68
N GLY A 50 13.13 -10.05 5.91
CA GLY A 50 14.05 -9.36 6.82
C GLY A 50 14.52 -8.01 6.29
N TRP A 51 13.73 -7.39 5.42
CA TRP A 51 14.07 -6.11 4.83
C TRP A 51 14.18 -5.04 5.92
N THR A 52 15.23 -4.23 5.82
CA THR A 52 15.42 -3.06 6.67
C THR A 52 15.61 -1.84 5.77
N PRO A 53 15.05 -0.67 6.12
CA PRO A 53 15.29 0.55 5.37
C PRO A 53 16.80 0.81 5.28
N SER A 54 17.28 1.05 4.07
CA SER A 54 18.62 1.62 3.90
C SER A 54 18.59 3.10 4.33
N PRO A 55 19.60 3.58 5.06
CA PRO A 55 19.67 4.96 5.52
C PRO A 55 19.78 5.97 4.37
#